data_AF-A0A427M534-F1
#
_entry.id   AF-A0A427M534-F1
#
_cell.length_a   1.000
_cell.length_b   1.000
_cell.length_c   1.000
_cell.angle_alpha   90.00
_cell.angle_beta   90.00
_cell.angle_gamma   90.00
#
_symmetry.space_group_name_H-M   'P 1'
#
loop_
_entity.id
_entity.type
_entity.pdbx_description
1 polymer ?
#
loop_
_entity_poly.entity_id
_entity_poly.type
_entity_poly.pdbx_seq_one_letter_code
_entity_poly.pdbx_strand_id
1 'polypeptide(L)'
;MSSVTSSTVTSAATLSQASDSRNNNARWIGRIVIYGLLVIFAVLYLMPLFVMLTTSFKTMDEIQNGNMLALPQSPTFDPWVKAWGEACVGLTCAGIKGYFWNSIKMVVPAVAISTIMGALNGYILTKWRFPGHTLVFGLMLFACFIPFQSVLLPMATILGSLGRFGVTLQNATGLSFGFGNSTVNLVFVHVVYGLGFTTLFFR
;
A
#
# COMPACT_ATOMS: atom_id res chain seq x y z
N MET A 1 30.22 -71.26 -3.89
CA MET A 1 30.89 -69.96 -3.71
C MET A 1 29.96 -68.83 -4.17
N SER A 2 28.73 -68.79 -3.65
CA SER A 2 27.62 -68.01 -4.23
C SER A 2 26.61 -67.45 -3.21
N SER A 3 26.88 -67.51 -1.91
CA SER A 3 25.95 -67.08 -0.86
C SER A 3 26.30 -65.73 -0.18
N VAL A 4 27.39 -65.06 -0.56
CA VAL A 4 27.89 -63.88 0.16
C VAL A 4 27.48 -62.54 -0.49
N THR A 5 27.03 -62.54 -1.74
CA THR A 5 26.69 -61.31 -2.48
C THR A 5 25.28 -60.75 -2.22
N SER A 6 24.40 -61.50 -1.53
CA SER A 6 23.00 -61.09 -1.36
C SER A 6 22.74 -60.23 -0.11
N SER A 7 23.59 -60.29 0.91
CA SER A 7 23.39 -59.58 2.19
C SER A 7 23.84 -58.11 2.16
N THR A 8 24.82 -57.76 1.33
CA THR A 8 25.37 -56.40 1.24
C THR A 8 24.44 -55.43 0.51
N VAL A 9 23.68 -55.90 -0.48
CA VAL A 9 22.72 -55.07 -1.26
C VAL A 9 21.49 -54.71 -0.42
N THR A 10 21.01 -55.60 0.44
CA THR A 10 19.88 -55.34 1.34
C THR A 10 20.21 -54.31 2.42
N SER A 11 21.45 -54.29 2.91
CA SER A 11 21.92 -53.35 3.95
C SER A 11 22.05 -51.90 3.43
N ALA A 12 22.54 -51.71 2.19
CA ALA A 12 22.63 -50.39 1.58
C ALA A 12 21.25 -49.79 1.27
N ALA A 13 20.29 -50.61 0.80
CA ALA A 13 18.93 -50.16 0.52
C ALA A 13 18.16 -49.74 1.78
N THR A 14 18.37 -50.42 2.92
CA THR A 14 17.73 -50.06 4.19
C THR A 14 18.31 -48.79 4.81
N LEU A 15 19.62 -48.54 4.67
CA LEU A 15 20.24 -47.28 5.11
C LEU A 15 19.80 -46.08 4.25
N SER A 16 19.64 -46.26 2.94
CA SER A 16 19.11 -45.21 2.04
C SER A 16 17.64 -44.89 2.36
N GLN A 17 16.79 -45.91 2.54
CA GLN A 17 15.37 -45.73 2.89
C GLN A 17 15.18 -45.04 4.25
N ALA A 18 16.01 -45.39 5.26
CA ALA A 18 15.96 -44.74 6.57
C ALA A 18 16.40 -43.26 6.53
N SER A 19 17.38 -42.92 5.67
CA SER A 19 17.81 -41.54 5.42
C SER A 19 16.71 -40.72 4.72
N ASP A 20 16.07 -41.27 3.70
CA ASP A 20 14.98 -40.61 2.97
C ASP A 20 13.75 -40.38 3.85
N SER A 21 13.35 -41.36 4.68
CA SER A 21 12.25 -41.19 5.64
C SER A 21 12.55 -40.14 6.72
N ARG A 22 13.79 -40.06 7.23
CA ARG A 22 14.19 -38.99 8.19
C ARG A 22 14.13 -37.60 7.56
N ASN A 23 14.58 -37.47 6.32
CA ASN A 23 14.54 -36.21 5.59
C ASN A 23 13.09 -35.78 5.28
N ASN A 24 12.21 -36.75 4.97
CA ASN A 24 10.79 -36.49 4.77
C ASN A 24 10.11 -36.00 6.05
N ASN A 25 10.33 -36.65 7.20
CA ASN A 25 9.72 -36.23 8.47
C ASN A 25 10.16 -34.83 8.91
N ALA A 26 11.45 -34.50 8.76
CA ALA A 26 11.96 -33.16 9.04
C ALA A 26 11.31 -32.08 8.14
N ARG A 27 11.11 -32.39 6.86
CA ARG A 27 10.43 -31.48 5.91
C ARG A 27 8.95 -31.29 6.21
N TRP A 28 8.25 -32.34 6.65
CA TRP A 28 6.84 -32.28 7.05
C TRP A 28 6.65 -31.44 8.33
N ILE A 29 7.49 -31.67 9.35
CA ILE A 29 7.46 -30.86 10.59
C ILE A 29 7.75 -29.39 10.27
N GLY A 30 8.77 -29.11 9.45
CA GLY A 30 9.09 -27.75 9.02
C GLY A 30 7.91 -27.06 8.32
N ARG A 31 7.19 -27.77 7.44
CA ARG A 31 5.98 -27.23 6.79
C ARG A 31 4.86 -26.95 7.80
N ILE A 32 4.60 -27.87 8.74
CA ILE A 32 3.56 -27.69 9.76
C ILE A 32 3.88 -26.45 10.62
N VAL A 33 5.13 -26.26 11.01
CA VAL A 33 5.56 -25.07 11.77
C VAL A 33 5.37 -23.80 10.95
N ILE A 34 5.81 -23.78 9.68
CA ILE A 34 5.65 -22.62 8.79
C ILE A 34 4.17 -22.28 8.59
N TYR A 35 3.33 -23.26 8.25
CA TYR A 35 1.90 -23.03 8.05
C TYR A 35 1.19 -22.64 9.34
N GLY A 36 1.54 -23.25 10.48
CA GLY A 36 1.01 -22.87 11.79
C GLY A 36 1.34 -21.40 12.12
N LEU A 37 2.58 -20.99 11.90
CA LEU A 37 3.02 -19.62 12.10
C LEU A 37 2.32 -18.64 11.14
N LEU A 38 2.19 -19.00 9.86
CA LEU A 38 1.46 -18.22 8.86
C LEU A 38 -0.02 -18.03 9.26
N VAL A 39 -0.69 -19.09 9.74
CA VAL A 39 -2.07 -19.01 10.20
C VAL A 39 -2.20 -18.11 11.42
N ILE A 40 -1.30 -18.22 12.38
CA ILE A 40 -1.28 -17.34 13.56
C ILE A 40 -1.15 -15.88 13.13
N PHE A 41 -0.17 -15.55 12.27
CA PHE A 41 -0.02 -14.19 11.76
C PHE A 41 -1.24 -13.73 10.96
N ALA A 42 -1.79 -14.59 10.09
CA ALA A 42 -2.98 -14.26 9.32
C ALA A 42 -4.16 -13.93 10.24
N VAL A 43 -4.42 -14.71 11.29
CA VAL A 43 -5.47 -14.42 12.27
C VAL A 43 -5.21 -13.11 12.99
N LEU A 44 -3.98 -12.86 13.47
CA LEU A 44 -3.64 -11.62 14.17
C LEU A 44 -3.83 -10.38 13.28
N TYR A 45 -3.46 -10.45 12.00
CA TYR A 45 -3.64 -9.34 11.05
C TYR A 45 -5.10 -9.18 10.60
N LEU A 46 -5.85 -10.27 10.45
CA LEU A 46 -7.26 -10.23 10.02
C LEU A 46 -8.22 -9.91 11.16
N MET A 47 -7.84 -10.13 12.41
CA MET A 47 -8.68 -9.87 13.58
C MET A 47 -9.20 -8.41 13.65
N PRO A 48 -8.37 -7.35 13.53
CA PRO A 48 -8.88 -5.98 13.54
C PRO A 48 -9.78 -5.68 12.32
N LEU A 49 -9.48 -6.25 11.15
CA LEU A 49 -10.31 -6.11 9.96
C LEU A 49 -11.69 -6.77 10.18
N PHE A 50 -11.71 -7.96 10.77
CA PHE A 50 -12.93 -8.68 11.11
C PHE A 50 -13.79 -7.88 12.10
N VAL A 51 -13.19 -7.31 13.15
CA VAL A 51 -13.90 -6.46 14.11
C VAL A 51 -14.45 -5.20 13.42
N MET A 52 -13.68 -4.56 12.55
CA MET A 52 -14.12 -3.39 11.80
C MET A 52 -15.32 -3.72 10.90
N LEU A 53 -15.25 -4.82 10.16
CA LEU A 53 -16.32 -5.25 9.25
C LEU A 53 -17.58 -5.62 10.01
N THR A 54 -17.48 -6.47 11.04
CA THR A 54 -18.65 -6.86 11.84
C THR A 54 -19.29 -5.66 12.53
N THR A 55 -18.49 -4.73 13.05
CA THR A 55 -18.99 -3.50 13.69
C THR A 55 -19.64 -2.55 12.68
N SER A 56 -19.19 -2.52 11.42
CA SER A 56 -19.77 -1.65 10.38
C SER A 56 -21.24 -1.96 10.07
N PHE A 57 -21.73 -3.15 10.43
CA PHE A 57 -23.12 -3.58 10.26
C PHE A 57 -23.96 -3.50 11.54
N LYS A 58 -23.36 -3.13 12.67
CA LYS A 58 -24.06 -3.01 13.96
C LYS A 58 -24.83 -1.70 14.06
N THR A 59 -25.94 -1.71 14.79
CA THR A 59 -26.65 -0.48 15.17
C THR A 59 -25.89 0.28 16.26
N MET A 60 -26.18 1.56 16.48
CA MET A 60 -25.52 2.34 17.53
C MET A 60 -25.80 1.78 18.93
N ASP A 61 -27.00 1.28 19.18
CA ASP A 61 -27.36 0.67 20.46
C ASP A 61 -26.54 -0.61 20.70
N GLU A 62 -26.31 -1.42 19.67
CA GLU A 62 -25.49 -2.64 19.76
C GLU A 62 -24.01 -2.31 20.03
N ILE A 63 -23.49 -1.24 19.44
CA ILE A 63 -22.12 -0.76 19.69
C ILE A 63 -21.98 -0.25 21.14
N GLN A 64 -22.97 0.48 21.65
CA GLN A 64 -22.98 1.02 23.02
C GLN A 64 -23.05 -0.06 24.10
N ASN A 65 -23.65 -1.22 23.79
CA ASN A 65 -23.73 -2.37 24.70
C ASN A 65 -22.39 -3.10 24.93
N GLY A 66 -21.29 -2.64 24.31
CA GLY A 66 -19.91 -3.01 24.69
C GLY A 66 -19.39 -4.34 24.13
N ASN A 67 -20.18 -5.10 23.37
CA ASN A 67 -19.75 -6.39 22.81
C ASN A 67 -19.13 -6.23 21.42
N MET A 68 -17.90 -5.70 21.38
CA MET A 68 -17.20 -5.38 20.13
C MET A 68 -16.86 -6.64 19.28
N LEU A 69 -16.56 -7.76 19.93
CA LEU A 69 -16.16 -9.03 19.29
C LEU A 69 -17.33 -9.91 18.83
N ALA A 70 -18.54 -9.68 19.34
CA ALA A 70 -19.70 -10.47 18.91
C ALA A 70 -20.11 -10.18 17.48
N LEU A 71 -20.71 -11.18 16.84
CA LEU A 71 -21.38 -11.01 15.54
C LEU A 71 -22.60 -10.10 15.68
N PRO A 72 -22.92 -9.33 14.62
CA PRO A 72 -24.07 -8.43 14.60
C PRO A 72 -25.36 -9.21 14.84
N GLN A 73 -26.16 -8.79 15.82
CA GLN A 73 -27.46 -9.42 16.09
C GLN A 73 -28.51 -9.03 15.05
N SER A 74 -28.47 -7.78 14.59
CA SER A 74 -29.35 -7.25 13.54
C SER A 74 -28.51 -6.47 12.51
N PRO A 75 -27.89 -7.17 11.53
CA PRO A 75 -27.05 -6.52 10.53
C PRO A 75 -27.86 -5.53 9.69
N THR A 76 -27.38 -4.28 9.61
CA THR A 76 -28.02 -3.20 8.84
C THR A 76 -26.99 -2.40 8.03
N PHE A 77 -27.45 -1.79 6.94
CA PHE A 77 -26.68 -0.84 6.13
C PHE A 77 -26.92 0.62 6.51
N ASP A 78 -27.78 0.90 7.50
CA ASP A 78 -28.06 2.27 7.93
C ASP A 78 -26.80 3.07 8.33
N PRO A 79 -25.80 2.49 9.04
CA PRO A 79 -24.55 3.18 9.33
C PRO A 79 -23.79 3.63 8.07
N TRP A 80 -23.86 2.84 6.98
CA TRP A 80 -23.20 3.16 5.71
C TRP A 80 -23.89 4.33 5.00
N VAL A 81 -25.23 4.33 4.95
CA VAL A 81 -26.01 5.43 4.35
C VAL A 81 -25.78 6.72 5.12
N LYS A 82 -25.86 6.65 6.47
CA LYS A 82 -25.57 7.78 7.35
C LYS A 82 -24.14 8.29 7.17
N ALA A 83 -23.13 7.40 7.16
CA ALA A 83 -21.74 7.78 6.95
C ALA A 83 -21.50 8.45 5.58
N TRP A 84 -22.18 7.99 4.55
CA TRP A 84 -22.01 8.51 3.19
C TRP A 84 -22.57 9.91 3.01
N GLY A 85 -23.76 10.21 3.57
CA GLY A 85 -24.50 11.44 3.27
C GLY A 85 -24.82 12.36 4.46
N GLU A 86 -24.84 11.86 5.69
CA GLU A 86 -25.40 12.59 6.84
C GLU A 86 -24.41 12.78 7.99
N ALA A 87 -23.34 11.99 8.03
CA ALA A 87 -22.36 12.06 9.11
C ALA A 87 -21.69 13.43 9.18
N CYS A 88 -21.58 13.95 10.40
CA CYS A 88 -20.84 15.16 10.69
C CYS A 88 -19.35 14.87 10.73
N VAL A 89 -18.63 15.34 9.71
CA VAL A 89 -17.18 15.20 9.57
C VAL A 89 -16.56 16.59 9.60
N GLY A 90 -15.86 16.90 10.69
CA GLY A 90 -15.30 18.25 10.90
C GLY A 90 -16.41 19.29 11.13
N LEU A 91 -16.51 20.28 10.25
CA LEU A 91 -17.47 21.39 10.35
C LEU A 91 -18.75 21.17 9.52
N THR A 92 -18.84 20.08 8.74
CA THR A 92 -19.95 19.84 7.82
C THR A 92 -20.64 18.51 8.11
N CYS A 93 -21.97 18.51 8.05
CA CYS A 93 -22.81 17.31 8.19
C CYS A 93 -23.34 16.85 6.84
N ALA A 94 -22.41 16.69 5.89
CA ALA A 94 -22.71 16.26 4.51
C ALA A 94 -22.16 14.85 4.20
N GLY A 95 -21.74 14.11 5.23
CA GLY A 95 -21.13 12.79 5.09
C GLY A 95 -19.76 12.80 4.41
N ILE A 96 -19.27 11.60 4.09
CA ILE A 96 -17.92 11.38 3.56
C ILE A 96 -17.86 11.52 2.02
N LYS A 97 -19.00 11.50 1.31
CA LYS A 97 -19.07 11.52 -0.16
C LYS A 97 -18.20 12.58 -0.82
N GLY A 98 -18.20 13.82 -0.30
CA GLY A 98 -17.41 14.93 -0.86
C GLY A 98 -15.90 14.68 -0.77
N TYR A 99 -15.44 14.24 0.40
CA TYR A 99 -14.03 13.91 0.64
C TYR A 99 -13.57 12.75 -0.23
N PHE A 100 -14.40 11.71 -0.38
CA PHE A 100 -14.11 10.58 -1.25
C PHE A 100 -13.86 11.01 -2.70
N TRP A 101 -14.74 11.85 -3.27
CA TRP A 101 -14.54 12.35 -4.63
C TRP A 101 -13.34 13.28 -4.77
N ASN A 102 -13.02 14.07 -3.75
CA ASN A 102 -11.81 14.88 -3.76
C ASN A 102 -10.55 14.01 -3.78
N SER A 103 -10.52 12.91 -3.01
CA SER A 103 -9.45 11.93 -3.04
C SER A 103 -9.33 11.27 -4.42
N ILE A 104 -10.43 10.85 -5.04
CA ILE A 104 -10.39 10.28 -6.40
C ILE A 104 -9.86 11.29 -7.42
N LYS A 105 -10.40 12.52 -7.40
CA LYS A 105 -9.97 13.61 -8.30
C LYS A 105 -8.49 13.96 -8.14
N MET A 106 -7.90 13.66 -7.00
CA MET A 106 -6.49 13.88 -6.74
C MET A 106 -5.63 12.65 -7.10
N VAL A 107 -5.99 11.45 -6.63
CA VAL A 107 -5.17 10.25 -6.77
C VAL A 107 -5.09 9.79 -8.23
N VAL A 108 -6.22 9.79 -8.95
CA VAL A 108 -6.27 9.29 -10.34
C VAL A 108 -5.30 10.06 -11.26
N PRO A 109 -5.37 11.39 -11.37
CA PRO A 109 -4.42 12.12 -12.22
C PRO A 109 -2.98 12.07 -11.66
N ALA A 110 -2.79 12.11 -10.33
CA ALA A 110 -1.45 12.07 -9.76
C ALA A 110 -0.72 10.76 -10.10
N VAL A 111 -1.39 9.62 -9.94
CA VAL A 111 -0.84 8.31 -10.29
C VAL A 111 -0.64 8.19 -11.80
N ALA A 112 -1.60 8.60 -12.62
CA ALA A 112 -1.47 8.52 -14.08
C ALA A 112 -0.27 9.31 -14.59
N ILE A 113 -0.14 10.58 -14.18
CA ILE A 113 0.95 11.46 -14.63
C ILE A 113 2.30 10.96 -14.12
N SER A 114 2.41 10.64 -12.83
CA SER A 114 3.67 10.15 -12.25
C SER A 114 4.11 8.80 -12.82
N THR A 115 3.16 7.92 -13.18
CA THR A 115 3.47 6.64 -13.82
C THR A 115 4.01 6.84 -15.23
N ILE A 116 3.38 7.71 -16.04
CA ILE A 116 3.83 8.00 -17.40
C ILE A 116 5.22 8.64 -17.39
N MET A 117 5.42 9.67 -16.56
CA MET A 117 6.72 10.33 -16.41
C MET A 117 7.77 9.37 -15.83
N GLY A 118 7.36 8.53 -14.87
CA GLY A 118 8.19 7.50 -14.27
C GLY A 118 8.71 6.51 -15.30
N ALA A 119 7.81 6.00 -16.15
CA ALA A 119 8.14 5.06 -17.22
C ALA A 119 9.13 5.67 -18.23
N LEU A 120 8.91 6.93 -18.63
CA LEU A 120 9.83 7.64 -19.53
C LEU A 120 11.22 7.78 -18.92
N ASN A 121 11.30 8.24 -17.67
CA ASN A 121 12.57 8.42 -16.96
C ASN A 121 13.28 7.07 -16.73
N GLY A 122 12.54 6.04 -16.34
CA GLY A 122 13.07 4.69 -16.12
C GLY A 122 13.67 4.11 -17.40
N TYR A 123 12.95 4.23 -18.51
CA TYR A 123 13.43 3.81 -19.83
C TYR A 123 14.74 4.50 -20.22
N ILE A 124 14.82 5.83 -20.09
CA ILE A 124 16.02 6.60 -20.40
C ILE A 124 17.19 6.16 -19.51
N LEU A 125 16.94 6.03 -18.21
CA LEU A 125 17.97 5.66 -17.23
C LEU A 125 18.49 4.22 -17.38
N THR A 126 17.69 3.30 -17.93
CA THR A 126 18.09 1.92 -18.21
C THR A 126 18.77 1.77 -19.57
N LYS A 127 18.26 2.43 -20.62
CA LYS A 127 18.76 2.26 -21.99
C LYS A 127 19.88 3.23 -22.37
N TRP A 128 19.95 4.41 -21.75
CA TRP A 128 20.92 5.44 -22.10
C TRP A 128 21.89 5.72 -20.93
N ARG A 129 23.17 5.40 -21.14
CA ARG A 129 24.26 5.71 -20.19
C ARG A 129 24.91 7.06 -20.48
N PHE A 130 24.23 8.14 -20.14
CA PHE A 130 24.80 9.50 -20.20
C PHE A 130 25.77 9.76 -19.01
N PRO A 131 26.71 10.72 -19.13
CA PRO A 131 27.61 11.07 -18.04
C PRO A 131 26.81 11.59 -16.83
N GLY A 132 26.94 10.91 -15.68
CA GLY A 132 26.20 11.23 -14.45
C GLY A 132 24.93 10.41 -14.19
N HIS A 133 24.57 9.45 -15.05
CA HIS A 133 23.37 8.61 -14.85
C HIS A 133 23.34 7.86 -13.51
N THR A 134 24.50 7.43 -13.00
CA THR A 134 24.63 6.78 -11.69
C THR A 134 24.30 7.73 -10.54
N LEU A 135 24.69 9.01 -10.63
CA LEU A 135 24.37 10.01 -9.62
C LEU A 135 22.86 10.32 -9.63
N VAL A 136 22.27 10.53 -10.80
CA VAL A 136 20.82 10.76 -10.94
C VAL A 136 20.03 9.60 -10.35
N PHE A 137 20.43 8.36 -10.67
CA PHE A 137 19.82 7.17 -10.10
C PHE A 137 19.98 7.11 -8.57
N GLY A 138 21.17 7.41 -8.06
CA GLY A 138 21.43 7.49 -6.61
C GLY A 138 20.58 8.54 -5.89
N LEU A 139 20.39 9.71 -6.50
CA LEU A 139 19.52 10.77 -5.95
C LEU A 139 18.05 10.37 -5.93
N MET A 140 17.56 9.67 -6.97
CA MET A 140 16.20 9.13 -6.98
C MET A 140 16.01 8.05 -5.90
N LEU A 141 16.97 7.15 -5.75
CA LEU A 141 16.96 6.14 -4.67
C LEU A 141 16.96 6.80 -3.29
N PHE A 142 17.76 7.84 -3.11
CA PHE A 142 17.79 8.63 -1.87
C PHE A 142 16.43 9.28 -1.58
N ALA A 143 15.76 9.86 -2.59
CA ALA A 143 14.44 10.46 -2.44
C ALA A 143 13.40 9.47 -1.90
N CYS A 144 13.46 8.19 -2.30
CA CYS A 144 12.56 7.13 -1.81
C CYS A 144 12.80 6.74 -0.35
N PHE A 145 13.97 7.01 0.20
CA PHE A 145 14.27 6.79 1.63
C PHE A 145 13.84 7.96 2.52
N ILE A 146 13.46 9.10 1.94
CA ILE A 146 12.97 10.23 2.73
C ILE A 146 11.60 9.85 3.32
N PRO A 147 11.45 9.83 4.65
CA PRO A 147 10.18 9.46 5.27
C PRO A 147 9.13 10.53 4.96
N PHE A 148 7.92 10.09 4.64
CA PHE A 148 6.80 10.98 4.29
C PHE A 148 6.57 12.09 5.34
N GLN A 149 6.81 11.77 6.62
CA GLN A 149 6.67 12.71 7.72
C GLN A 149 7.61 13.92 7.62
N SER A 150 8.84 13.75 7.11
CA SER A 150 9.79 14.86 6.93
C SER A 150 9.43 15.76 5.74
N VAL A 151 8.70 15.22 4.75
CA VAL A 151 8.29 15.96 3.54
C VAL A 151 7.02 16.77 3.77
N LEU A 152 6.19 16.37 4.74
CA LEU A 152 4.86 16.94 4.96
C LEU A 152 4.86 18.46 5.19
N LEU A 153 5.75 18.98 6.05
CA LEU A 153 5.88 20.42 6.29
C LEU A 153 6.36 21.20 5.06
N PRO A 154 7.50 20.84 4.41
CA PRO A 154 7.92 21.46 3.17
C PRO A 154 6.83 21.43 2.09
N MET A 155 6.16 20.30 1.92
CA MET A 155 5.08 20.11 0.95
C MET A 155 3.91 21.06 1.23
N ALA A 156 3.50 21.23 2.48
CA ALA A 156 2.45 22.18 2.86
C ALA A 156 2.86 23.64 2.56
N THR A 157 4.12 24.01 2.80
CA THR A 157 4.60 25.37 2.46
C THR A 157 4.61 25.62 0.94
N ILE A 158 5.04 24.62 0.15
CA ILE A 158 5.00 24.66 -1.32
C ILE A 158 3.55 24.75 -1.82
N LEU A 159 2.63 24.02 -1.22
CA LEU A 159 1.22 24.07 -1.59
C LEU A 159 0.62 25.47 -1.38
N GLY A 160 0.97 26.11 -0.26
CA GLY A 160 0.56 27.47 0.05
C GLY A 160 1.18 28.52 -0.88
N SER A 161 2.46 28.36 -1.23
CA SER A 161 3.14 29.27 -2.16
C SER A 161 2.60 29.14 -3.59
N LEU A 162 2.36 27.91 -4.07
CA LEU A 162 1.72 27.63 -5.35
C LEU A 162 0.31 28.22 -5.42
N GLY A 163 -0.46 28.11 -4.34
CA GLY A 163 -1.80 28.72 -4.25
C GLY A 163 -1.76 30.23 -4.42
N ARG A 164 -0.88 30.92 -3.67
CA ARG A 164 -0.70 32.38 -3.79
C ARG A 164 -0.22 32.78 -5.19
N PHE A 165 0.78 32.08 -5.70
CA PHE A 165 1.31 32.29 -7.04
C PHE A 165 0.22 32.14 -8.11
N GLY A 166 -0.59 31.08 -8.03
CA GLY A 166 -1.68 30.84 -8.97
C GLY A 166 -2.73 31.95 -8.98
N VAL A 167 -3.12 32.46 -7.80
CA VAL A 167 -4.05 33.60 -7.69
C VAL A 167 -3.43 34.88 -8.24
N THR A 168 -2.17 35.18 -7.90
CA THR A 168 -1.47 36.35 -8.44
C THR A 168 -1.35 36.30 -9.96
N LEU A 169 -1.00 35.13 -10.51
CA LEU A 169 -0.87 34.93 -11.96
C LEU A 169 -2.22 35.12 -12.67
N GLN A 170 -3.30 34.58 -12.09
CA GLN A 170 -4.65 34.75 -12.62
C GLN A 170 -5.08 36.23 -12.61
N ASN A 171 -4.78 36.97 -11.55
CA ASN A 171 -5.09 38.39 -11.46
C ASN A 171 -4.27 39.24 -12.45
N ALA A 172 -3.03 38.85 -12.74
CA ALA A 172 -2.15 39.58 -13.64
C ALA A 172 -2.40 39.29 -15.12
N THR A 173 -2.73 38.05 -15.48
CA THR A 173 -2.82 37.59 -16.87
C THR A 173 -4.25 37.27 -17.34
N GLY A 174 -5.21 37.19 -16.41
CA GLY A 174 -6.56 36.70 -16.67
C GLY A 174 -6.64 35.20 -16.96
N LEU A 175 -5.51 34.48 -17.06
CA LEU A 175 -5.43 33.06 -17.38
C LEU A 175 -5.33 32.22 -16.10
N SER A 176 -6.17 31.18 -15.98
CA SER A 176 -6.10 30.23 -14.87
C SER A 176 -5.39 28.95 -15.29
N PHE A 177 -4.17 28.76 -14.81
CA PHE A 177 -3.40 27.52 -14.98
C PHE A 177 -3.75 26.44 -13.94
N GLY A 178 -4.81 26.66 -13.14
CA GLY A 178 -5.25 25.71 -12.12
C GLY A 178 -4.51 25.80 -10.78
N PHE A 179 -3.36 26.49 -10.70
CA PHE A 179 -2.59 26.62 -9.45
C PHE A 179 -3.30 27.39 -8.32
N GLY A 180 -4.39 28.10 -8.62
CA GLY A 180 -5.27 28.68 -7.60
C GLY A 180 -6.14 27.64 -6.87
N ASN A 181 -6.25 26.41 -7.40
CA ASN A 181 -7.05 25.33 -6.83
C ASN A 181 -6.17 24.39 -5.98
N SER A 182 -6.54 24.18 -4.73
CA SER A 182 -5.83 23.29 -3.80
C SER A 182 -5.70 21.85 -4.31
N THR A 183 -6.69 21.34 -5.04
CA THR A 183 -6.68 19.97 -5.59
C THR A 183 -5.60 19.81 -6.66
N VAL A 184 -5.45 20.80 -7.55
CA VAL A 184 -4.43 20.77 -8.61
C VAL A 184 -3.04 20.85 -8.00
N ASN A 185 -2.86 21.73 -7.02
CA ASN A 185 -1.58 21.82 -6.30
C ASN A 185 -1.25 20.51 -5.59
N LEU A 186 -2.24 19.84 -4.99
CA LEU A 186 -2.07 18.53 -4.36
C LEU A 186 -1.65 17.46 -5.37
N VAL A 187 -2.27 17.43 -6.54
CA VAL A 187 -1.86 16.54 -7.64
C VAL A 187 -0.40 16.80 -7.99
N PHE A 188 -0.03 18.06 -8.22
CA PHE A 188 1.33 18.43 -8.62
C PHE A 188 2.39 17.95 -7.61
N VAL A 189 2.22 18.24 -6.32
CA VAL A 189 3.20 17.84 -5.31
C VAL A 189 3.31 16.33 -5.17
N HIS A 190 2.21 15.59 -5.34
CA HIS A 190 2.24 14.11 -5.32
C HIS A 190 2.84 13.51 -6.58
N VAL A 191 2.67 14.16 -7.74
CA VAL A 191 3.39 13.76 -8.96
C VAL A 191 4.89 13.87 -8.71
N VAL A 192 5.37 15.03 -8.24
CA VAL A 192 6.80 15.28 -7.99
C VAL A 192 7.37 14.29 -6.96
N TYR A 193 6.67 14.09 -5.84
CA TYR A 193 7.10 13.12 -4.82
C TYR A 193 7.10 11.69 -5.36
N GLY A 194 6.09 11.32 -6.15
CA GLY A 194 5.94 9.99 -6.73
C GLY A 194 6.99 9.63 -7.78
N LEU A 195 7.60 10.62 -8.45
CA LEU A 195 8.58 10.38 -9.53
C LEU A 195 9.76 9.51 -9.10
N GLY A 196 10.25 9.67 -7.87
CA GLY A 196 11.33 8.82 -7.36
C GLY A 196 10.92 7.34 -7.39
N PHE A 197 9.75 7.02 -6.85
CA PHE A 197 9.25 5.64 -6.80
C PHE A 197 8.88 5.11 -8.19
N THR A 198 8.12 5.87 -8.98
CA THR A 198 7.67 5.39 -10.29
C THR A 198 8.83 5.19 -11.24
N THR A 199 9.83 6.08 -11.26
CA THR A 199 11.04 5.88 -12.07
C THR A 199 11.84 4.64 -11.66
N LEU A 200 11.97 4.36 -10.35
CA LEU A 200 12.66 3.16 -9.87
C LEU A 200 11.94 1.87 -10.26
N PHE A 201 10.60 1.85 -10.26
CA PHE A 201 9.84 0.67 -10.66
C PHE A 201 9.99 0.32 -12.15
N PHE A 202 10.26 1.31 -13.01
CA PHE A 202 10.40 1.11 -14.46
C PHE A 202 11.85 0.99 -14.95
N ARG A 203 12.84 1.10 -14.07
CA ARG A 203 14.26 0.97 -14.42
C ARG A 203 14.72 -0.48 -14.32
#